data_AF-A0A7J8P9D5-F1
#
_entry.id   AF-A0A7J8P9D5-F1
#
_cell.length_a   1.000
_cell.length_b   1.000
_cell.length_c   1.000
_cell.angle_alpha   90.00
_cell.angle_beta   90.00
_cell.angle_gamma   90.00
#
_symmetry.space_group_name_H-M   'P 1'
#
loop_
_entity.id
_entity.type
_entity.pdbx_description
1 polymer ?
#
loop_
_entity_poly.entity_id
_entity_poly.type
_entity_poly.pdbx_seq_one_letter_code
_entity_poly.pdbx_strand_id
1 'polypeptide(L)'
;ESDLHTKRTGHTEFIDKTLEAAKPISLEVPKVAKESEEAIAAGSTSEPEEMVVPEVDKKLLEELEAMGFPTARATRAIHFSGNTSLEAAVNWVVEHEADPDIDQMPMVPVNRHVEASKPSLTPEEMKLKAQELRERARKKKEEEERRMEREREKERIRVGKELLEAKRIEEENERKRLVALRKAEKEEEKRAREKIRQKLEEDKAERRRKLGLPPEEPSAAPKPSAPIVEEKKSALPVRPATKAEQMRECLRSLKQNHKDDDAKVKRAFQTLLTYIGNVARNPDEEKFRKIRLNNQTFQ
;
A
#
# COMPACT_ATOMS: atom_id res chain seq x y z
N GLU A 1 -23.79 -2.15 15.02
CA GLU A 1 -22.74 -2.18 13.98
C GLU A 1 -21.97 -0.87 13.79
N SER A 2 -22.51 0.27 14.24
CA SER A 2 -21.86 1.59 14.15
C SER A 2 -20.61 1.77 15.04
N ASP A 3 -20.41 0.96 16.08
CA ASP A 3 -19.31 1.11 17.05
C ASP A 3 -17.98 0.43 16.61
N LEU A 4 -18.02 -0.43 15.58
CA LEU A 4 -16.81 -1.07 15.06
C LEU A 4 -16.06 -0.19 14.05
N HIS A 5 -16.75 0.73 13.37
CA HIS A 5 -16.16 1.56 12.32
C HIS A 5 -15.33 2.71 12.91
N THR A 6 -15.86 3.38 13.94
CA THR A 6 -15.22 4.53 14.61
C THR A 6 -13.88 4.17 15.26
N LYS A 7 -13.76 2.94 15.79
CA LYS A 7 -12.51 2.47 16.40
C LYS A 7 -11.41 2.11 15.39
N ARG A 8 -11.74 1.96 14.10
CA ARG A 8 -10.78 1.60 13.05
C ARG A 8 -10.29 2.79 12.23
N THR A 9 -11.11 3.82 12.03
CA THR A 9 -10.81 4.95 11.12
C THR A 9 -10.67 6.30 11.82
N GLY A 10 -11.05 6.40 13.10
CA GLY A 10 -10.94 7.65 13.88
C GLY A 10 -11.83 8.81 13.39
N HIS A 11 -12.66 8.58 12.37
CA HIS A 11 -13.63 9.55 11.88
C HIS A 11 -14.99 9.26 12.53
N THR A 12 -15.53 10.26 13.24
CA THR A 12 -16.79 10.17 13.96
C THR A 12 -18.01 10.48 13.11
N GLU A 13 -17.83 11.05 11.92
CA GLU A 13 -18.94 11.42 11.03
C GLU A 13 -18.73 10.87 9.62
N PHE A 14 -19.72 10.12 9.14
CA PHE A 14 -19.82 9.64 7.77
C PHE A 14 -20.44 10.77 6.93
N ILE A 15 -19.59 11.52 6.23
CA ILE A 15 -20.02 12.54 5.28
C ILE A 15 -20.28 11.85 3.95
N ASP A 16 -21.55 11.58 3.66
CA ASP A 16 -21.98 11.00 2.40
C ASP A 16 -21.88 12.06 1.28
N LYS A 17 -20.84 11.97 0.46
CA LYS A 17 -20.54 12.92 -0.64
C LYS A 17 -21.28 12.59 -1.94
N THR A 18 -22.22 11.65 -1.89
CA THR A 18 -23.00 11.22 -3.06
C THR A 18 -24.06 12.23 -3.51
N LEU A 19 -24.27 13.30 -2.74
CA LEU A 19 -25.18 14.42 -3.07
C LEU A 19 -24.48 15.76 -3.33
N GLU A 20 -23.15 15.77 -3.52
CA GLU A 20 -22.46 16.98 -3.99
C GLU A 20 -22.75 17.15 -5.49
N ALA A 21 -23.87 17.80 -5.78
CA ALA A 21 -24.32 18.16 -7.11
C ALA A 21 -23.17 18.76 -7.93
N ALA A 22 -22.86 18.11 -9.06
CA ALA A 22 -21.96 18.63 -10.06
C ALA A 22 -22.39 20.05 -10.43
N LYS A 23 -21.56 21.04 -10.08
CA LYS A 23 -21.73 22.40 -10.55
C LYS A 23 -21.55 22.37 -12.08
N PRO A 24 -22.51 22.87 -12.87
CA PRO A 24 -22.33 22.96 -14.31
C PRO A 24 -21.18 23.92 -14.60
N ILE A 25 -20.21 23.44 -15.38
CA ILE A 25 -19.11 24.25 -15.90
C ILE A 25 -19.73 25.23 -16.89
N SER A 26 -19.92 26.48 -16.46
CA SER A 26 -20.39 27.57 -17.29
C SER A 26 -19.25 28.01 -18.23
N LEU A 27 -19.34 27.57 -19.48
CA LEU A 27 -18.52 28.05 -20.60
C LEU A 27 -19.15 29.34 -21.14
N GLU A 28 -18.95 30.46 -20.43
CA GLU A 28 -19.17 31.79 -20.99
C GLU A 28 -17.88 32.61 -20.86
N VAL A 29 -17.26 32.86 -22.01
CA VAL A 29 -16.15 33.80 -22.17
C VAL A 29 -16.73 35.22 -22.09
N PRO A 30 -16.27 36.08 -21.17
CA PRO A 30 -16.74 37.45 -21.12
C PRO A 30 -16.12 38.25 -22.28
N LYS A 31 -16.99 38.80 -23.13
CA LYS A 31 -16.68 39.81 -24.15
C LYS A 31 -17.26 41.15 -23.71
N VAL A 32 -16.42 42.13 -23.36
CA VAL A 32 -16.63 43.61 -23.52
C VAL A 32 -15.24 44.27 -23.40
N ALA A 33 -14.62 44.80 -24.47
CA ALA A 33 -14.60 46.20 -24.99
C ALA A 33 -13.95 47.22 -24.03
N LYS A 34 -13.13 48.23 -24.41
CA LYS A 34 -13.08 49.06 -25.64
C LYS A 34 -11.89 50.08 -25.57
N GLU A 35 -11.57 50.72 -26.72
CA GLU A 35 -10.86 52.02 -26.97
C GLU A 35 -9.31 52.04 -27.02
N SER A 36 -8.59 52.75 -27.91
CA SER A 36 -8.89 53.66 -29.05
C SER A 36 -7.55 54.08 -29.74
N GLU A 37 -7.54 54.24 -31.08
CA GLU A 37 -6.57 54.95 -31.96
C GLU A 37 -5.07 54.52 -31.93
N GLU A 38 -4.25 54.51 -32.99
CA GLU A 38 -4.15 55.30 -34.22
C GLU A 38 -3.15 54.58 -35.20
N ALA A 39 -3.37 54.71 -36.53
CA ALA A 39 -2.43 54.61 -37.68
C ALA A 39 -1.40 53.43 -37.76
N ILE A 40 -1.10 52.77 -38.90
CA ILE A 40 -0.71 53.30 -40.22
C ILE A 40 -0.77 52.19 -41.29
N ALA A 41 -0.94 52.63 -42.53
CA ALA A 41 -1.13 51.90 -43.78
C ALA A 41 -0.02 50.93 -44.23
N ALA A 42 -0.42 49.88 -44.95
CA ALA A 42 0.10 49.56 -46.30
C ALA A 42 -0.75 48.43 -46.92
N GLY A 43 -1.42 48.73 -48.04
CA GLY A 43 -2.26 47.78 -48.76
C GLY A 43 -1.47 46.81 -49.65
N SER A 44 -2.10 45.68 -49.94
CA SER A 44 -1.93 44.97 -51.21
C SER A 44 -3.26 44.27 -51.54
N THR A 45 -3.86 44.69 -52.63
CA THR A 45 -5.09 44.16 -53.24
C THR A 45 -4.85 42.80 -53.91
N SER A 46 -5.74 41.83 -53.70
CA SER A 46 -6.02 40.76 -54.65
C SER A 46 -7.45 40.22 -54.48
N GLU A 47 -8.07 39.95 -55.62
CA GLU A 47 -9.47 39.66 -55.97
C GLU A 47 -10.13 38.43 -55.28
N PRO A 48 -11.46 38.20 -55.43
CA PRO A 48 -12.23 37.35 -54.52
C PRO A 48 -11.94 35.87 -54.76
N GLU A 49 -11.61 35.13 -53.70
CA GLU A 49 -11.55 33.67 -53.76
C GLU A 49 -12.97 33.11 -53.95
N GLU A 50 -13.23 32.56 -55.13
CA GLU A 50 -14.45 31.85 -55.46
C GLU A 50 -14.49 30.54 -54.65
N MET A 51 -15.35 30.50 -53.62
CA MET A 51 -15.54 29.33 -52.78
C MET A 51 -16.52 28.36 -53.46
N VAL A 52 -15.99 27.27 -54.02
CA VAL A 52 -16.78 26.26 -54.75
C VAL A 52 -16.83 24.96 -53.96
N VAL A 53 -18.00 24.31 -53.99
CA VAL A 53 -18.27 23.01 -53.35
C VAL A 53 -17.28 21.95 -53.88
N PRO A 54 -16.62 21.16 -53.00
CA PRO A 54 -15.69 20.13 -53.45
C PRO A 54 -16.35 19.12 -54.38
N GLU A 55 -15.64 18.75 -55.45
CA GLU A 55 -16.10 17.78 -56.43
C GLU A 55 -16.07 16.36 -55.81
N VAL A 56 -17.25 15.85 -55.46
CA VAL A 56 -17.47 14.52 -54.87
C VAL A 56 -18.16 13.59 -55.86
N ASP A 57 -17.92 12.28 -55.72
CA ASP A 57 -18.54 11.28 -56.59
C ASP A 57 -20.06 11.29 -56.48
N LYS A 58 -20.73 11.69 -57.57
CA LYS A 58 -22.19 11.88 -57.64
C LYS A 58 -22.99 10.64 -57.24
N LYS A 59 -22.46 9.44 -57.53
CA LYS A 59 -23.10 8.17 -57.16
C LYS A 59 -23.14 7.94 -55.65
N LEU A 60 -22.02 8.19 -54.96
CA LEU A 60 -21.94 8.06 -53.51
C LEU A 60 -22.76 9.15 -52.82
N LEU A 61 -22.82 10.35 -53.43
CA LEU A 61 -23.66 11.44 -52.94
C LEU A 61 -25.15 11.08 -53.02
N GLU A 62 -25.63 10.60 -54.16
CA GLU A 62 -27.02 10.16 -54.35
C GLU A 62 -27.40 9.01 -53.39
N GLU A 63 -26.49 8.07 -53.13
CA GLU A 63 -26.70 6.97 -52.17
C GLU A 63 -26.82 7.47 -50.72
N LEU A 64 -25.97 8.41 -50.30
CA LEU A 64 -26.05 9.02 -48.97
C LEU A 64 -27.29 9.91 -48.82
N GLU A 65 -27.70 10.62 -49.88
CA GLU A 65 -28.94 11.39 -49.91
C GLU A 65 -30.17 10.45 -49.84
N ALA A 66 -30.12 9.30 -50.53
CA ALA A 66 -31.15 8.27 -50.44
C ALA A 66 -31.26 7.65 -49.03
N MET A 67 -30.15 7.61 -48.28
CA MET A 67 -30.13 7.23 -46.86
C MET A 67 -30.63 8.33 -45.92
N GLY A 68 -30.88 9.54 -46.43
CA GLY A 68 -31.43 10.67 -45.68
C GLY A 68 -30.38 11.59 -45.05
N PHE A 69 -29.10 11.49 -45.43
CA PHE A 69 -28.09 12.45 -44.99
C PHE A 69 -28.20 13.76 -45.79
N PRO A 70 -28.11 14.94 -45.14
CA PRO A 70 -28.07 16.21 -45.85
C PRO A 70 -26.90 16.29 -46.83
N THR A 71 -27.10 16.90 -48.01
CA THR A 71 -26.06 17.05 -49.04
C THR A 71 -24.75 17.62 -48.49
N ALA A 72 -24.82 18.62 -47.62
CA ALA A 72 -23.63 19.20 -46.99
C ALA A 72 -22.82 18.18 -46.17
N ARG A 73 -23.51 17.37 -45.36
CA ARG A 73 -22.93 16.30 -44.55
C ARG A 73 -22.37 15.17 -45.42
N ALA A 74 -23.12 14.78 -46.46
CA ALA A 74 -22.71 13.74 -47.40
C ALA A 74 -21.47 14.15 -48.21
N THR A 75 -21.45 15.37 -48.75
CA THR A 75 -20.28 15.94 -49.44
C THR A 75 -19.07 16.01 -48.52
N ARG A 76 -19.25 16.44 -47.27
CA ARG A 76 -18.18 16.49 -46.26
C ARG A 76 -17.64 15.11 -45.95
N ALA A 77 -18.52 14.14 -45.72
CA ALA A 77 -18.14 12.76 -45.44
C ALA A 77 -17.41 12.10 -46.60
N ILE A 78 -17.88 12.28 -47.84
CA ILE A 78 -17.22 11.73 -49.03
C ILE A 78 -15.83 12.37 -49.19
N HIS A 79 -15.72 13.68 -49.00
CA HIS A 79 -14.46 14.40 -49.11
C HIS A 79 -13.43 13.97 -48.05
N PHE A 80 -13.83 13.84 -46.78
CA PHE A 80 -12.93 13.44 -45.69
C PHE A 80 -12.66 11.93 -45.62
N SER A 81 -13.58 11.09 -46.13
CA SER A 81 -13.33 9.65 -46.35
C SER A 81 -12.49 9.36 -47.60
N GLY A 82 -12.16 10.40 -48.38
CA GLY A 82 -11.27 10.34 -49.53
C GLY A 82 -11.90 9.66 -50.76
N ASN A 83 -13.22 9.76 -50.94
CA ASN A 83 -13.98 9.16 -52.05
C ASN A 83 -13.73 7.65 -52.24
N THR A 84 -13.50 6.91 -51.14
CA THR A 84 -13.06 5.50 -51.23
C THR A 84 -14.22 4.50 -51.31
N SER A 85 -15.27 4.66 -50.50
CA SER A 85 -16.46 3.81 -50.50
C SER A 85 -17.63 4.46 -49.75
N LEU A 86 -18.86 3.97 -49.98
CA LEU A 86 -20.06 4.41 -49.24
C LEU A 86 -19.91 4.15 -47.74
N GLU A 87 -19.44 2.95 -47.36
CA GLU A 87 -19.28 2.55 -45.96
C GLU A 87 -18.27 3.44 -45.21
N ALA A 88 -17.18 3.84 -45.88
CA ALA A 88 -16.19 4.75 -45.30
C ALA A 88 -16.77 6.15 -45.05
N ALA A 89 -17.61 6.64 -45.97
CA ALA A 89 -18.31 7.90 -45.80
C ALA A 89 -19.34 7.82 -44.65
N VAL A 90 -20.11 6.73 -44.56
CA VAL A 90 -21.07 6.51 -43.45
C VAL A 90 -20.34 6.41 -42.11
N ASN A 91 -19.22 5.68 -42.03
CA ASN A 91 -18.43 5.59 -40.81
C ASN A 91 -17.91 6.98 -40.37
N TRP A 92 -17.46 7.79 -41.32
CA TRP A 92 -17.04 9.17 -41.04
C TRP A 92 -18.19 10.02 -40.49
N VAL A 93 -19.40 9.90 -41.07
CA VAL A 93 -20.60 10.61 -40.57
C VAL A 93 -20.90 10.22 -39.13
N VAL A 94 -20.86 8.93 -38.80
CA VAL A 94 -21.13 8.42 -37.44
C VAL A 94 -20.08 8.92 -36.44
N GLU A 95 -18.80 8.93 -36.82
CA GLU A 95 -17.72 9.40 -35.94
C GLU A 95 -17.82 10.91 -35.63
N HIS A 96 -18.45 11.69 -36.50
CA HIS A 96 -18.50 13.15 -36.41
C HIS A 96 -19.93 13.69 -36.22
N GLU A 97 -20.94 12.84 -35.97
CA GLU A 97 -22.36 13.24 -35.89
C GLU A 97 -22.67 14.20 -34.74
N ALA A 98 -21.81 14.21 -33.71
CA ALA A 98 -21.92 15.10 -32.55
C ALA A 98 -21.31 16.48 -32.79
N ASP A 99 -20.67 16.70 -33.94
CA ASP A 99 -20.03 17.97 -34.26
C ASP A 99 -21.09 19.01 -34.68
N PRO A 100 -21.15 20.19 -34.03
CA PRO A 100 -22.17 21.21 -34.31
C PRO A 100 -22.05 21.84 -35.69
N ASP A 101 -20.94 21.60 -36.41
CA ASP A 101 -20.66 22.07 -37.75
C ASP A 101 -20.81 20.98 -38.82
N ILE A 102 -21.25 19.76 -38.48
CA ILE A 102 -21.30 18.64 -39.44
C ILE A 102 -22.21 18.94 -40.65
N ASP A 103 -23.28 19.71 -40.46
CA ASP A 103 -24.22 20.11 -41.52
C ASP A 103 -23.80 21.39 -42.25
N GLN A 104 -22.66 21.99 -41.91
CA GLN A 104 -22.13 23.13 -42.65
C GLN A 104 -21.41 22.66 -43.91
N MET A 105 -21.80 23.25 -45.06
CA MET A 105 -21.18 22.98 -46.35
C MET A 105 -19.66 23.26 -46.24
N PRO A 106 -18.80 22.26 -46.45
CA PRO A 106 -17.36 22.47 -46.36
C PRO A 106 -16.92 23.35 -47.52
N MET A 107 -16.42 24.55 -47.20
CA MET A 107 -15.81 25.45 -48.17
C MET A 107 -14.31 25.18 -48.19
N VAL A 108 -13.79 24.66 -49.29
CA VAL A 108 -12.36 24.38 -49.48
C VAL A 108 -11.84 25.18 -50.68
N PRO A 109 -10.70 25.90 -50.55
CA PRO A 109 -10.12 26.64 -51.66
C PRO A 109 -9.78 25.72 -52.83
N VAL A 110 -10.20 26.10 -54.04
CA VAL A 110 -9.89 25.41 -55.30
C VAL A 110 -8.42 25.62 -55.63
N ASN A 111 -7.55 24.75 -55.11
CA ASN A 111 -6.27 24.47 -55.74
C ASN A 111 -5.78 23.07 -55.37
N ARG A 112 -6.27 22.09 -56.13
CA ARG A 112 -5.68 20.76 -56.17
C ARG A 112 -5.67 20.19 -57.59
N HIS A 113 -5.14 20.95 -58.54
CA HIS A 113 -4.49 20.34 -59.70
C HIS A 113 -2.98 20.26 -59.45
N VAL A 114 -2.54 19.02 -59.19
CA VAL A 114 -1.28 18.41 -59.65
C VAL A 114 -0.18 19.39 -60.08
N GLU A 115 0.65 19.81 -59.13
CA GLU A 115 2.04 20.15 -59.43
C GLU A 115 2.96 19.50 -58.40
N ALA A 116 3.77 18.58 -58.90
CA ALA A 116 5.01 18.17 -58.28
C ALA A 116 5.86 19.40 -57.96
N SER A 117 6.69 19.29 -56.90
CA SER A 117 7.71 20.26 -56.45
C SER A 117 7.39 21.01 -55.15
N LYS A 118 7.36 20.25 -54.06
CA LYS A 118 8.14 20.62 -52.85
C LYS A 118 9.24 19.57 -52.75
N PRO A 119 10.49 19.90 -52.40
CA PRO A 119 11.62 18.98 -52.54
C PRO A 119 11.30 17.71 -51.78
N SER A 120 11.00 16.65 -52.54
CA SER A 120 10.87 15.32 -52.00
C SER A 120 12.18 15.06 -51.27
N LEU A 121 12.11 14.84 -49.96
CA LEU A 121 13.19 14.15 -49.25
C LEU A 121 13.68 13.07 -50.19
N THR A 122 15.00 13.04 -50.41
CA THR A 122 15.58 12.05 -51.30
C THR A 122 15.04 10.66 -50.91
N PRO A 123 14.80 9.75 -51.87
CA PRO A 123 14.28 8.41 -51.55
C PRO A 123 15.13 7.67 -50.51
N GLU A 124 16.37 8.10 -50.29
CA GLU A 124 17.24 7.66 -49.20
C GLU A 124 16.86 8.25 -47.84
N GLU A 125 16.57 9.55 -47.74
CA GLU A 125 16.13 10.18 -46.48
C GLU A 125 14.77 9.66 -46.01
N MET A 126 13.84 9.37 -46.92
CA MET A 126 12.55 8.75 -46.55
C MET A 126 12.73 7.33 -46.00
N LYS A 127 13.64 6.55 -46.59
CA LYS A 127 13.98 5.21 -46.09
C LYS A 127 14.67 5.27 -44.72
N LEU A 128 15.57 6.23 -44.52
CA LEU A 128 16.23 6.48 -43.24
C LEU A 128 15.22 6.85 -42.15
N LYS A 129 14.28 7.76 -42.45
CA LYS A 129 13.24 8.17 -41.49
C LYS A 129 12.24 7.05 -41.16
N ALA A 130 11.92 6.20 -42.15
CA ALA A 130 11.11 5.00 -41.93
C ALA A 130 11.84 3.92 -41.11
N GLN A 131 13.15 3.74 -41.33
CA GLN A 131 13.99 2.87 -40.49
C GLN A 131 14.10 3.42 -39.06
N GLU A 132 14.32 4.72 -38.88
CA GLU A 132 14.39 5.37 -37.57
C GLU A 132 13.08 5.20 -36.78
N LEU A 133 11.93 5.37 -37.42
CA LEU A 133 10.62 5.13 -36.80
C LEU A 133 10.44 3.66 -36.38
N ARG A 134 10.89 2.70 -37.20
CA ARG A 134 10.87 1.27 -36.87
C ARG A 134 11.81 0.93 -35.71
N GLU A 135 13.02 1.47 -35.69
CA GLU A 135 13.95 1.27 -34.58
C GLU A 135 13.46 1.90 -33.29
N ARG A 136 12.86 3.10 -33.37
CA ARG A 136 12.24 3.76 -32.22
C ARG A 136 11.06 2.96 -31.67
N ALA A 137 10.25 2.37 -32.53
CA ALA A 137 9.17 1.48 -32.12
C ALA A 137 9.70 0.19 -31.46
N ARG A 138 10.75 -0.42 -32.02
CA ARG A 138 11.39 -1.62 -31.45
C ARG A 138 12.02 -1.32 -30.10
N LYS A 139 12.74 -0.20 -29.97
CA LYS A 139 13.38 0.24 -28.73
C LYS A 139 12.35 0.58 -27.64
N LYS A 140 11.21 1.18 -28.02
CA LYS A 140 10.09 1.44 -27.10
C LYS A 140 9.47 0.14 -26.59
N LYS A 141 9.26 -0.84 -27.49
CA LYS A 141 8.74 -2.17 -27.11
C LYS A 141 9.69 -2.92 -26.19
N GLU A 142 10.99 -2.89 -26.48
CA GLU A 142 12.03 -3.52 -25.64
C GLU A 142 12.14 -2.87 -24.25
N GLU A 143 12.04 -1.54 -24.17
CA GLU A 143 12.06 -0.84 -22.89
C GLU A 143 10.82 -1.13 -22.03
N GLU A 144 9.65 -1.20 -22.66
CA GLU A 144 8.38 -1.58 -22.03
C GLU A 144 8.42 -3.03 -21.54
N GLU A 145 8.92 -3.97 -22.36
CA GLU A 145 9.11 -5.37 -21.96
C GLU A 145 10.09 -5.49 -20.78
N ARG A 146 11.23 -4.78 -20.82
CA ARG A 146 12.20 -4.72 -19.72
C ARG A 146 11.62 -4.08 -18.46
N ARG A 147 10.64 -3.18 -18.58
CA ARG A 147 9.92 -2.61 -17.44
C ARG A 147 8.95 -3.62 -16.85
N MET A 148 8.16 -4.30 -17.68
CA MET A 148 7.24 -5.35 -17.28
C MET A 148 7.96 -6.53 -16.63
N GLU A 149 9.15 -6.89 -17.09
CA GLU A 149 9.96 -7.94 -16.48
C GLU A 149 10.44 -7.53 -15.08
N ARG A 150 10.93 -6.29 -14.91
CA ARG A 150 11.27 -5.74 -13.59
C ARG A 150 10.08 -5.67 -12.64
N GLU A 151 8.88 -5.41 -13.15
CA GLU A 151 7.66 -5.39 -12.35
C GLU A 151 7.25 -6.80 -11.93
N ARG A 152 7.30 -7.79 -12.83
CA ARG A 152 7.09 -9.21 -12.51
C ARG A 152 8.09 -9.75 -11.48
N GLU A 153 9.38 -9.42 -11.62
CA GLU A 153 10.43 -9.78 -10.66
C GLU A 153 10.14 -9.20 -9.28
N LYS A 154 9.73 -7.92 -9.22
CA LYS A 154 9.33 -7.24 -7.97
C LYS A 154 8.09 -7.86 -7.35
N GLU A 155 7.09 -8.23 -8.15
CA GLU A 155 5.90 -8.91 -7.67
C GLU A 155 6.21 -10.29 -7.09
N ARG A 156 7.06 -11.09 -7.75
CA ARG A 156 7.52 -12.36 -7.19
C ARG A 156 8.16 -12.18 -5.81
N ILE A 157 9.03 -11.18 -5.66
CA ILE A 157 9.68 -10.86 -4.38
C ILE A 157 8.65 -10.40 -3.35
N ARG A 158 7.71 -9.55 -3.75
CA ARG A 158 6.65 -9.03 -2.88
C ARG A 158 5.76 -10.18 -2.38
N VAL A 159 5.28 -11.03 -3.27
CA VAL A 159 4.46 -12.20 -2.94
C VAL A 159 5.21 -13.16 -2.02
N GLY A 160 6.50 -13.40 -2.28
CA GLY A 160 7.33 -14.23 -1.39
C GLY A 160 7.46 -13.64 0.01
N LYS A 161 7.67 -12.32 0.12
CA LYS A 161 7.75 -11.61 1.40
C LYS A 161 6.40 -11.61 2.13
N GLU A 162 5.31 -11.35 1.41
CA GLU A 162 3.95 -11.36 1.94
C GLU A 162 3.55 -12.74 2.45
N LEU A 163 3.94 -13.82 1.77
CA LEU A 163 3.70 -15.20 2.23
C LEU A 163 4.42 -15.48 3.57
N LEU A 164 5.68 -15.06 3.69
CA LEU A 164 6.46 -15.18 4.92
C LEU A 164 5.88 -14.33 6.07
N GLU A 165 5.46 -13.10 5.76
CA GLU A 165 4.80 -12.20 6.70
C GLU A 165 3.47 -12.78 7.19
N ALA A 166 2.64 -13.29 6.28
CA ALA A 166 1.36 -13.91 6.60
C ALA A 166 1.54 -15.13 7.52
N LYS A 167 2.53 -15.99 7.23
CA LYS A 167 2.85 -17.14 8.09
C LYS A 167 3.29 -16.70 9.50
N ARG A 168 4.09 -15.63 9.61
CA ARG A 168 4.52 -15.10 10.91
C ARG A 168 3.33 -14.55 11.72
N ILE A 169 2.42 -13.85 11.06
CA ILE A 169 1.20 -13.31 11.68
C ILE A 169 0.29 -14.44 12.17
N GLU A 170 0.14 -15.52 11.39
CA GLU A 170 -0.64 -16.69 11.80
C GLU A 170 -0.05 -17.36 13.04
N GLU A 171 1.27 -17.64 13.06
CA GLU A 171 1.96 -18.21 14.22
C GLU A 171 1.85 -17.31 15.47
N GLU A 172 1.94 -15.99 15.32
CA GLU A 172 1.79 -15.04 16.42
C GLU A 172 0.35 -15.05 16.97
N ASN A 173 -0.64 -15.09 16.09
CA ASN A 173 -2.04 -15.18 16.48
C ASN A 173 -2.35 -16.48 17.22
N GLU A 174 -1.80 -17.62 16.78
CA GLU A 174 -1.92 -18.90 17.47
C GLU A 174 -1.28 -18.85 18.87
N ARG A 175 -0.05 -18.32 18.97
CA ARG A 175 0.61 -18.12 20.27
C ARG A 175 -0.21 -17.22 21.19
N LYS A 176 -0.78 -16.14 20.66
CA LYS A 176 -1.62 -15.22 21.41
C LYS A 176 -2.88 -15.91 21.93
N ARG A 177 -3.53 -16.76 21.11
CA ARG A 177 -4.69 -17.58 21.54
C ARG A 177 -4.31 -18.56 22.65
N LEU A 178 -3.19 -19.27 22.52
CA LEU A 178 -2.70 -20.20 23.54
C LEU A 178 -2.39 -19.50 24.87
N VAL A 179 -1.74 -18.35 24.83
CA VAL A 179 -1.44 -17.56 26.03
C VAL A 179 -2.72 -17.03 26.67
N ALA A 180 -3.68 -16.56 25.87
CA ALA A 180 -4.96 -16.10 26.38
C ALA A 180 -5.74 -17.23 27.08
N LEU A 181 -5.76 -18.44 26.50
CA LEU A 181 -6.38 -19.62 27.11
C LEU A 181 -5.71 -19.98 28.44
N ARG A 182 -4.37 -20.07 28.47
CA ARG A 182 -3.60 -20.31 29.70
C ARG A 182 -3.85 -19.27 30.78
N LYS A 183 -4.06 -18.01 30.38
CA LYS A 183 -4.35 -16.92 31.32
C LYS A 183 -5.78 -17.04 31.86
N ALA A 184 -6.75 -17.32 30.99
CA ALA A 184 -8.15 -17.51 31.36
C ALA A 184 -8.32 -18.71 32.31
N GLU A 185 -7.68 -19.84 32.03
CA GLU A 185 -7.68 -21.03 32.89
C GLU A 185 -7.11 -20.72 34.28
N LYS A 186 -5.97 -20.04 34.35
CA LYS A 186 -5.38 -19.59 35.64
C LYS A 186 -6.28 -18.61 36.39
N GLU A 187 -6.98 -17.74 35.68
CA GLU A 187 -7.89 -16.78 36.29
C GLU A 187 -9.14 -17.47 36.81
N GLU A 188 -9.68 -18.45 36.08
CA GLU A 188 -10.79 -19.28 36.53
C GLU A 188 -10.41 -20.12 37.75
N GLU A 189 -9.22 -20.73 37.76
CA GLU A 189 -8.71 -21.46 38.91
C GLU A 189 -8.57 -20.54 40.15
N LYS A 190 -8.08 -19.31 39.96
CA LYS A 190 -8.01 -18.32 41.03
C LYS A 190 -9.39 -17.95 41.56
N ARG A 191 -10.35 -17.67 40.67
CA ARG A 191 -11.73 -17.38 41.07
C ARG A 191 -12.37 -18.55 41.82
N ALA A 192 -12.10 -19.79 41.41
CA ALA A 192 -12.59 -20.98 42.12
C ALA A 192 -11.96 -21.10 43.52
N ARG A 193 -10.65 -20.89 43.64
CA ARG A 193 -9.94 -20.85 44.94
C ARG A 193 -10.46 -19.75 45.85
N GLU A 194 -10.74 -18.57 45.30
CA GLU A 194 -11.32 -17.44 46.05
C GLU A 194 -12.75 -17.75 46.53
N LYS A 195 -13.58 -18.37 45.70
CA LYS A 195 -14.92 -18.84 46.11
C LYS A 195 -14.85 -19.85 47.26
N ILE A 196 -13.90 -20.78 47.23
CA ILE A 196 -13.72 -21.75 48.34
C ILE A 196 -13.27 -21.01 49.61
N ARG A 197 -12.35 -20.05 49.49
CA ARG A 197 -11.90 -19.24 50.62
C ARG A 197 -13.05 -18.46 51.25
N GLN A 198 -13.90 -17.84 50.44
CA GLN A 198 -15.09 -17.11 50.91
C GLN A 198 -16.05 -18.05 51.65
N LYS A 199 -16.35 -19.23 51.10
CA LYS A 199 -17.20 -20.22 51.78
C LYS A 199 -16.64 -20.68 53.13
N LEU A 200 -15.31 -20.86 53.21
CA LEU A 200 -14.65 -21.22 54.47
C LEU A 200 -14.71 -20.08 55.50
N GLU A 201 -14.58 -18.83 55.04
CA GLU A 201 -14.69 -17.65 55.89
C GLU A 201 -16.13 -17.45 56.40
N GLU A 202 -17.12 -17.64 55.53
CA GLU A 202 -18.55 -17.62 55.87
C GLU A 202 -18.91 -18.72 56.88
N ASP A 203 -18.49 -19.97 56.66
CA ASP A 203 -18.72 -21.08 57.61
C ASP A 203 -17.99 -20.84 58.93
N LYS A 204 -16.75 -20.32 58.89
CA LYS A 204 -16.02 -19.91 60.10
C LYS A 204 -16.79 -18.82 60.86
N ALA A 205 -17.31 -17.81 60.17
CA ALA A 205 -18.09 -16.73 60.75
C ALA A 205 -19.43 -17.22 61.30
N GLU A 206 -20.12 -18.14 60.60
CA GLU A 206 -21.38 -18.72 61.03
C GLU A 206 -21.22 -19.58 62.28
N ARG A 207 -20.17 -20.43 62.35
CA ARG A 207 -19.85 -21.19 63.57
C ARG A 207 -19.54 -20.26 64.74
N ARG A 208 -18.78 -19.18 64.50
CA ARG A 208 -18.52 -18.16 65.53
C ARG A 208 -19.81 -17.49 66.01
N ARG A 209 -20.71 -17.11 65.09
CA ARG A 209 -22.03 -16.55 65.41
C ARG A 209 -22.86 -17.54 66.24
N LYS A 210 -22.86 -18.82 65.86
CA LYS A 210 -23.60 -19.89 66.56
C LYS A 210 -23.06 -20.16 67.96
N LEU A 211 -21.75 -19.97 68.18
CA LEU A 211 -21.11 -20.08 69.50
C LEU A 211 -21.25 -18.81 70.35
N GLY A 212 -21.92 -17.76 69.85
CA GLY A 212 -22.15 -16.51 70.60
C GLY A 212 -20.90 -15.65 70.81
N LEU A 213 -19.82 -15.88 70.06
CA LEU A 213 -18.62 -15.04 70.13
C LEU A 213 -18.82 -13.74 69.31
N PRO A 214 -18.31 -12.59 69.78
CA PRO A 214 -18.35 -11.34 69.03
C PRO A 214 -17.73 -11.47 67.62
N PRO A 215 -18.17 -10.64 66.65
CA PRO A 215 -17.55 -10.57 65.33
C PRO A 215 -16.04 -10.37 65.47
N GLU A 216 -15.25 -11.17 64.74
CA GLU A 216 -13.82 -10.90 64.63
C GLU A 216 -13.69 -9.65 63.74
N GLU A 217 -13.43 -8.49 64.33
CA GLU A 217 -12.90 -7.37 63.55
C GLU A 217 -11.57 -7.82 62.92
N PRO A 218 -11.20 -7.32 61.72
CA PRO A 218 -9.89 -7.57 61.15
C PRO A 218 -8.82 -6.90 62.03
N SER A 219 -8.50 -7.55 63.15
CA SER A 219 -7.48 -7.13 64.07
C SER A 219 -6.16 -7.10 63.32
N ALA A 220 -5.55 -5.92 63.33
CA ALA A 220 -4.20 -5.67 62.91
C ALA A 220 -3.27 -6.83 63.32
N ALA A 221 -2.42 -7.23 62.36
CA ALA A 221 -1.16 -7.96 62.48
C ALA A 221 -0.91 -8.79 63.75
N PRO A 222 -0.62 -10.10 63.65
CA PRO A 222 -0.07 -10.81 64.79
C PRO A 222 1.35 -10.31 65.06
N LYS A 223 1.60 -9.80 66.27
CA LYS A 223 2.96 -9.66 66.82
C LYS A 223 3.55 -11.05 67.05
N PRO A 224 4.87 -11.24 66.86
CA PRO A 224 5.49 -12.55 66.70
C PRO A 224 5.77 -13.22 68.06
N SER A 225 5.61 -14.53 68.14
CA SER A 225 6.14 -15.38 69.20
C SER A 225 6.77 -16.64 68.57
N ALA A 226 8.09 -16.62 68.42
CA ALA A 226 9.07 -17.72 68.31
C ALA A 226 8.88 -18.86 67.26
N PRO A 227 9.98 -19.48 66.78
CA PRO A 227 10.09 -19.92 65.39
C PRO A 227 9.70 -21.38 65.18
N ILE A 228 8.80 -21.61 64.22
CA ILE A 228 8.64 -22.91 63.56
C ILE A 228 8.95 -22.70 62.08
N VAL A 229 9.79 -23.59 61.58
CA VAL A 229 10.45 -23.57 60.27
C VAL A 229 9.42 -23.63 59.15
N GLU A 230 9.11 -22.47 58.57
CA GLU A 230 8.41 -22.38 57.29
C GLU A 230 9.41 -22.19 56.15
N GLU A 231 9.39 -23.13 55.22
CA GLU A 231 10.14 -23.08 53.97
C GLU A 231 9.81 -21.80 53.19
N LYS A 232 10.81 -20.94 53.05
CA LYS A 232 10.82 -19.78 52.17
C LYS A 232 10.60 -20.20 50.70
N LYS A 233 9.35 -20.21 50.24
CA LYS A 233 9.04 -20.00 48.83
C LYS A 233 9.04 -18.49 48.57
N SER A 234 10.21 -17.97 48.21
CA SER A 234 10.41 -16.59 47.79
C SER A 234 9.71 -16.33 46.44
N ALA A 235 8.49 -15.78 46.49
CA ALA A 235 7.91 -15.08 45.36
C ALA A 235 8.53 -13.68 45.31
N LEU A 236 9.56 -13.52 44.47
CA LEU A 236 10.19 -12.21 44.25
C LEU A 236 9.30 -11.30 43.37
N PRO A 237 9.30 -9.98 43.63
CA PRO A 237 8.65 -8.99 42.78
C PRO A 237 9.25 -8.96 41.36
N VAL A 238 8.41 -8.89 40.33
CA VAL A 238 8.83 -8.64 38.94
C VAL A 238 9.47 -7.26 38.89
N ARG A 239 10.81 -7.23 38.92
CA ARG A 239 11.63 -6.05 38.66
C ARG A 239 11.94 -6.02 37.15
N PRO A 240 11.94 -4.83 36.50
CA PRO A 240 12.27 -4.73 35.08
C PRO A 240 13.68 -5.29 34.84
N ALA A 241 13.80 -6.27 33.94
CA ALA A 241 15.02 -6.84 33.37
C ALA A 241 16.28 -6.70 34.24
N THR A 242 16.31 -7.41 35.37
CA THR A 242 17.53 -7.49 36.18
C THR A 242 18.67 -8.07 35.34
N LYS A 243 19.94 -7.72 35.63
CA LYS A 243 21.13 -8.29 34.95
C LYS A 243 21.10 -9.83 34.86
N ALA A 244 20.41 -10.49 35.79
CA ALA A 244 20.16 -11.93 35.77
C ALA A 244 19.26 -12.39 34.61
N GLU A 245 18.26 -11.60 34.19
CA GLU A 245 17.42 -11.89 33.02
C GLU A 245 18.17 -11.71 31.71
N GLN A 246 18.98 -10.66 31.60
CA GLN A 246 19.87 -10.47 30.45
C GLN A 246 20.85 -11.63 30.31
N MET A 247 21.47 -12.07 31.42
CA MET A 247 22.33 -13.24 31.44
C MET A 247 21.58 -14.52 31.04
N ARG A 248 20.37 -14.74 31.56
CA ARG A 248 19.53 -15.89 31.17
C ARG A 248 19.22 -15.88 29.67
N GLU A 249 18.95 -14.71 29.10
CA GLU A 249 18.68 -14.58 27.67
C GLU A 249 19.92 -14.85 26.81
N CYS A 250 21.09 -14.33 27.20
CA CYS A 250 22.35 -14.64 26.52
C CYS A 250 22.65 -16.15 26.52
N LEU A 251 22.42 -16.84 27.64
CA LEU A 251 22.62 -18.29 27.74
C LEU A 251 21.61 -19.08 26.90
N ARG A 252 20.35 -18.64 26.84
CA ARG A 252 19.32 -19.24 25.97
C ARG A 252 19.68 -19.08 24.49
N SER A 253 20.08 -17.88 24.08
CA SER A 253 20.53 -17.62 22.71
C SER A 253 21.74 -18.46 22.34
N LEU A 254 22.74 -18.59 23.22
CA LEU A 254 23.92 -19.42 22.96
C LEU A 254 23.55 -20.89 22.72
N LYS A 255 22.66 -21.46 23.55
CA LYS A 255 22.17 -22.83 23.36
C LYS A 255 21.34 -22.98 22.09
N GLN A 256 20.56 -21.95 21.73
CA GLN A 256 19.71 -21.97 20.54
C GLN A 256 20.49 -21.84 19.23
N ASN A 257 21.60 -21.10 19.22
CA ASN A 257 22.45 -20.90 18.05
C ASN A 257 23.38 -22.09 17.76
N HIS A 258 23.63 -22.94 18.77
CA HIS A 258 24.49 -24.12 18.67
C HIS A 258 23.75 -25.41 19.08
N LYS A 259 22.51 -25.57 18.60
CA LYS A 259 21.66 -26.72 18.95
C LYS A 259 22.26 -28.08 18.56
N ASP A 260 23.03 -28.12 17.48
CA ASP A 260 23.60 -29.34 16.94
C ASP A 260 24.96 -29.70 17.56
N ASP A 261 25.53 -28.83 18.39
CA ASP A 261 26.84 -29.00 19.03
C ASP A 261 26.76 -28.78 20.56
N ASP A 262 25.99 -29.65 21.23
CA ASP A 262 25.77 -29.60 22.67
C ASP A 262 27.07 -29.71 23.48
N ALA A 263 28.08 -30.42 22.96
CA ALA A 263 29.40 -30.51 23.58
C ALA A 263 30.13 -29.17 23.61
N LYS A 264 30.03 -28.36 22.55
CA LYS A 264 30.58 -27.00 22.51
C LYS A 264 29.82 -26.05 23.46
N VAL A 265 28.49 -26.16 23.52
CA VAL A 265 27.66 -25.37 24.45
C VAL A 265 28.01 -25.69 25.92
N LYS A 266 28.11 -26.97 26.28
CA LYS A 266 28.51 -27.41 27.63
C LYS A 266 29.90 -26.91 28.02
N ARG A 267 30.88 -26.98 27.11
CA ARG A 267 32.22 -26.42 27.33
C ARG A 267 32.17 -24.91 27.60
N ALA A 268 31.42 -24.16 26.80
CA ALA A 268 31.27 -22.71 26.99
C ALA A 268 30.63 -22.35 28.35
N PHE A 269 29.59 -23.07 28.77
CA PHE A 269 28.96 -22.87 30.09
C PHE A 269 29.90 -23.22 31.24
N GLN A 270 30.67 -24.30 31.12
CA GLN A 270 31.64 -24.70 32.14
C GLN A 270 32.77 -23.67 32.28
N THR A 271 33.27 -23.14 31.15
CA THR A 271 34.27 -22.06 31.14
C THR A 271 33.70 -20.80 31.80
N LEU A 272 32.48 -20.39 31.46
CA LEU A 272 31.82 -19.23 32.07
C LEU A 272 31.64 -19.39 33.59
N LEU A 273 31.16 -20.55 34.05
CA LEU A 273 31.02 -20.88 35.47
C LEU A 273 32.36 -20.80 36.20
N THR A 274 33.45 -21.21 35.55
CA THR A 274 34.80 -21.15 36.14
C THR A 274 35.24 -19.71 36.35
N TYR A 275 35.10 -18.84 35.35
CA TYR A 275 35.46 -17.43 35.48
C TYR A 275 34.59 -16.68 36.50
N ILE A 276 33.26 -16.87 36.46
CA ILE A 276 32.34 -16.25 37.41
C ILE A 276 32.61 -16.79 38.83
N GLY A 277 32.84 -18.10 38.97
CA GLY A 277 33.19 -18.73 40.25
C GLY A 277 34.48 -18.19 40.85
N ASN A 278 35.47 -17.83 40.02
CA ASN A 278 36.71 -17.21 40.50
C ASN A 278 36.49 -15.78 41.00
N VAL A 279 35.67 -14.98 40.30
CA VAL A 279 35.28 -13.63 40.74
C VAL A 279 34.44 -13.68 42.02
N ALA A 280 33.54 -14.66 42.14
CA ALA A 280 32.69 -14.79 43.32
C ALA A 280 33.46 -15.25 44.56
N ARG A 281 34.48 -16.11 44.39
CA ARG A 281 35.34 -16.58 45.49
C ARG A 281 36.39 -15.55 45.92
N ASN A 282 36.98 -14.85 44.96
CA ASN A 282 38.05 -13.86 45.19
C ASN A 282 37.68 -12.52 44.53
N PRO A 283 36.74 -11.75 45.11
CA PRO A 283 36.21 -10.55 44.48
C PRO A 283 37.25 -9.42 44.40
N ASP A 284 38.20 -9.35 45.31
CA ASP A 284 39.16 -8.23 45.42
C ASP A 284 40.40 -8.41 44.54
N GLU A 285 40.60 -9.60 43.97
CA GLU A 285 41.74 -9.89 43.10
C GLU A 285 41.46 -9.42 41.65
N GLU A 286 42.11 -8.33 41.24
CA GLU A 286 41.91 -7.73 39.91
C GLU A 286 42.18 -8.68 38.74
N LYS A 287 43.06 -9.68 38.92
CA LYS A 287 43.39 -10.67 37.89
C LYS A 287 42.18 -11.50 37.44
N PHE A 288 41.17 -11.67 38.30
CA PHE A 288 39.94 -12.39 37.97
C PHE A 288 38.85 -11.47 37.39
N ARG A 289 38.99 -10.15 37.55
CA ARG A 289 38.06 -9.15 36.97
C ARG A 289 38.30 -8.89 35.48
N LYS A 290 39.43 -9.34 34.92
CA LYS A 290 39.80 -9.18 33.51
C LYS A 290 39.98 -10.55 32.85
N ILE A 291 39.32 -10.76 31.71
CA ILE A 291 39.46 -11.99 30.92
C ILE A 291 40.36 -11.68 29.72
N ARG A 292 41.42 -12.48 29.54
CA ARG A 292 42.29 -12.40 28.35
C ARG A 292 41.73 -13.31 27.26
N LEU A 293 41.27 -12.72 26.16
CA LEU A 293 40.67 -13.47 25.04
C LEU A 293 41.68 -14.31 24.24
N ASN A 294 42.98 -14.02 24.38
CA ASN A 294 44.06 -14.79 23.75
C ASN A 294 44.35 -16.12 24.49
N ASN A 295 43.53 -16.51 25.47
CA ASN A 295 43.70 -17.77 26.19
C ASN A 295 43.29 -18.95 25.30
N GLN A 296 44.00 -20.06 25.41
CA GLN A 296 43.72 -21.30 24.69
C GLN A 296 42.33 -21.89 24.98
N THR A 297 41.67 -21.46 26.05
CA THR A 297 40.27 -21.81 26.34
C THR A 297 39.26 -21.16 25.39
N PHE A 298 39.67 -20.15 24.61
CA PHE A 298 38.82 -19.42 23.63
C PHE A 298 39.24 -19.63 22.17
N GLN A 299 40.33 -20.36 21.91
CA GLN A 299 40.76 -20.80 20.56
C GLN A 299 40.16 -22.16 20.23
#